data_AF-A0A2S8SU03-F1
#
_entry.id   AF-A0A2S8SU03-F1
#
_cell.length_a   1.000
_cell.length_b   1.000
_cell.length_c   1.000
_cell.angle_alpha   90.00
_cell.angle_beta   90.00
_cell.angle_gamma   90.00
#
_symmetry.space_group_name_H-M   'P 1'
#
loop_
_entity.id
_entity.type
_entity.pdbx_description
1 polymer ?
#
loop_
_entity_poly.entity_id
_entity_poly.type
_entity_poly.pdbx_seq_one_letter_code
_entity_poly.pdbx_strand_id
1 'polypeptide(L)' 'MQPFQADETGRRQLPSDPMPRPGGDGDGPTKPGVKRPDSKNILDRMKRVDPEQAKRYRQRSGQ' A
#
# COMPACT_ATOMS: atom_id res chain seq x y z
N MET A 1 -32.01 21.99 -34.82
CA MET A 1 -30.75 21.73 -34.08
C MET A 1 -31.08 20.76 -32.95
N GLN A 2 -30.57 19.53 -33.01
CA GLN A 2 -30.71 18.57 -31.90
C GLN A 2 -29.51 18.75 -30.94
N PRO A 3 -29.70 18.68 -29.61
CA PRO A 3 -28.59 18.70 -28.67
C PRO A 3 -27.87 17.35 -28.68
N PHE A 4 -26.54 17.41 -28.69
CA PHE A 4 -25.68 16.24 -28.51
C PHE A 4 -25.93 15.66 -27.11
N GLN A 5 -26.30 14.38 -27.03
CA GLN A 5 -26.33 13.64 -25.77
C GLN A 5 -24.90 13.13 -25.52
N ALA A 6 -24.20 13.74 -24.57
CA ALA A 6 -22.88 13.29 -24.13
C ALA A 6 -23.04 12.23 -23.05
N ASP A 7 -23.34 10.99 -23.44
CA ASP A 7 -23.50 9.87 -22.51
C ASP A 7 -22.48 8.75 -22.75
N GLU A 8 -21.20 9.08 -22.92
CA GLU A 8 -20.15 8.05 -23.07
C GLU A 8 -18.82 8.45 -22.41
N THR A 9 -18.86 8.95 -21.17
CA THR A 9 -17.64 8.96 -20.36
C THR A 9 -17.31 7.51 -19.97
N GLY A 10 -16.43 6.88 -20.76
CA GLY A 10 -15.93 5.53 -20.52
C GLY A 10 -15.46 5.40 -19.08
N ARG A 11 -16.28 4.74 -18.24
CA ARG A 11 -15.95 4.48 -16.85
C ARG A 11 -14.73 3.58 -16.84
N ARG A 12 -13.57 4.16 -16.57
CA ARG A 12 -12.33 3.42 -16.34
C ARG A 12 -12.60 2.54 -15.12
N GLN A 13 -12.63 1.22 -15.31
CA GLN A 13 -12.83 0.27 -14.21
C GLN A 13 -11.74 0.56 -13.17
N LEU A 14 -12.15 0.90 -11.93
CA LEU A 14 -11.20 0.97 -10.83
C LEU A 14 -10.61 -0.43 -10.65
N PRO A 15 -9.30 -0.56 -10.40
CA PRO A 15 -8.73 -1.85 -10.05
C PRO A 15 -9.49 -2.40 -8.86
N SER A 16 -10.02 -3.62 -9.01
CA SER A 16 -10.68 -4.36 -7.95
C SER A 16 -9.75 -4.46 -6.74
N ASP A 17 -10.33 -4.42 -5.54
CA ASP A 17 -9.62 -4.67 -4.28
C ASP A 17 -8.66 -5.87 -4.45
N PRO A 18 -7.39 -5.75 -4.01
CA PRO A 18 -6.46 -6.86 -4.13
C PRO A 18 -7.06 -8.07 -3.43
N MET A 19 -7.26 -9.15 -4.19
CA MET A 19 -7.77 -10.41 -3.67
C MET A 19 -7.02 -10.75 -2.38
N PRO A 20 -7.72 -11.16 -1.30
CA PRO A 20 -7.07 -11.57 -0.08
C PRO A 20 -6.09 -12.69 -0.43
N ARG A 21 -4.79 -12.42 -0.31
CA ARG A 21 -3.75 -13.39 -0.65
C ARG A 21 -3.93 -14.57 0.31
N PRO A 22 -4.26 -15.77 -0.19
CA PRO A 22 -4.34 -16.93 0.67
C PRO A 22 -2.91 -17.28 1.07
N GLY A 23 -2.52 -16.86 2.27
CA GLY A 23 -1.45 -17.50 3.04
C GLY A 23 -2.03 -18.59 3.92
N GLY A 24 -3.00 -19.35 3.41
CA GLY A 24 -3.92 -20.15 4.23
C GLY A 24 -3.88 -21.66 4.03
N ASP A 25 -3.41 -22.19 2.90
CA ASP A 25 -3.52 -23.62 2.62
C ASP A 25 -2.22 -24.12 1.98
N GLY A 26 -1.55 -25.00 2.71
CA GLY A 26 -0.12 -25.24 2.64
C GLY A 26 0.39 -25.88 1.35
N ASP A 27 1.45 -25.28 0.80
CA ASP A 27 2.68 -25.95 0.31
C ASP A 27 3.74 -24.87 -0.04
N GLY A 28 4.09 -24.04 0.94
CA GLY A 28 5.03 -22.93 0.72
C GLY A 28 5.62 -22.40 2.01
N PRO A 29 6.82 -21.77 1.95
CA PRO A 29 7.48 -21.23 3.14
C PRO A 29 6.53 -20.27 3.87
N THR A 30 6.17 -20.66 5.09
CA THR A 30 5.33 -19.85 5.96
C THR A 30 6.11 -18.61 6.41
N LYS A 31 5.38 -17.56 6.80
CA LYS A 31 5.92 -16.43 7.55
C LYS A 31 6.92 -16.95 8.61
N PRO A 32 8.16 -16.44 8.68
CA PRO A 32 9.08 -16.79 9.74
C PRO A 32 8.51 -16.45 11.12
N GLY A 33 8.74 -17.32 12.11
CA GLY A 33 8.32 -17.14 13.51
C GLY A 33 9.05 -16.01 14.25
N VAL A 34 9.67 -15.07 13.54
CA VAL A 34 10.42 -13.96 14.13
C VAL A 34 9.48 -12.87 14.61
N LYS A 35 9.84 -12.23 15.74
CA LYS A 35 9.11 -11.07 16.24
C LYS A 35 9.23 -9.93 15.24
N ARG A 36 8.11 -9.27 14.96
CA ARG A 36 8.13 -8.06 14.14
C ARG A 36 8.95 -6.98 14.84
N PRO A 37 9.79 -6.23 14.10
CA PRO A 37 10.50 -5.10 14.69
C PRO A 37 9.50 -4.09 15.23
N ASP A 38 9.83 -3.49 16.38
CA ASP A 38 8.98 -2.47 17.01
C ASP A 38 8.86 -1.22 16.11
N SER A 39 7.63 -0.74 15.96
CA SER A 39 7.26 0.38 15.09
C SER A 39 7.35 1.74 15.80
N LYS A 40 7.43 1.78 17.14
CA LYS A 40 7.30 3.02 17.91
C LYS A 40 8.38 4.04 17.56
N ASN A 41 9.57 3.56 17.16
CA ASN A 41 10.72 4.38 16.82
C ASN A 41 11.14 4.24 15.35
N ILE A 42 10.19 3.94 14.45
CA ILE A 42 10.49 3.68 13.04
C ILE A 42 11.12 4.91 12.35
N LEU A 43 10.61 6.11 12.61
CA LEU A 43 11.13 7.35 12.03
C LEU A 43 12.58 7.61 12.49
N ASP A 44 12.91 7.36 13.75
CA ASP A 44 14.26 7.61 14.25
C ASP A 44 15.27 6.57 13.76
N ARG A 45 14.84 5.32 13.57
CA ARG A 45 15.67 4.31 12.89
C ARG A 45 15.87 4.69 11.42
N MET A 46 14.81 5.13 10.74
CA MET A 46 14.91 5.60 9.35
C MET A 46 15.86 6.80 9.26
N LYS A 47 15.74 7.83 10.11
CA LYS A 47 16.67 8.97 10.10
C LYS A 47 18.13 8.58 10.22
N ARG A 48 18.44 7.52 10.99
CA ARG A 48 19.82 7.02 11.16
C ARG A 48 20.33 6.24 9.95
N VAL A 49 19.45 5.49 9.27
CA VAL A 49 19.81 4.61 8.14
C VAL A 49 19.67 5.34 6.80
N ASP A 50 18.54 6.01 6.60
CA ASP A 50 18.17 6.79 5.42
C ASP A 50 17.23 7.97 5.80
N PRO A 51 17.76 9.19 5.95
CA PRO A 51 16.99 10.39 6.24
C PRO A 51 15.91 10.72 5.21
N GLU A 52 16.14 10.45 3.93
CA GLU A 52 15.18 10.75 2.87
C GLU A 52 14.00 9.79 2.93
N GLN A 53 14.25 8.52 3.26
CA GLN A 53 13.18 7.55 3.47
C GLN A 53 12.30 7.91 4.65
N ALA A 54 12.87 8.46 5.73
CA ALA A 54 12.10 8.98 6.87
C ALA A 54 11.18 10.13 6.44
N LYS A 55 11.68 11.10 5.66
CA LYS A 55 10.88 12.23 5.15
C LYS A 55 9.72 11.75 4.28
N ARG A 56 9.99 10.87 3.31
CA ARG A 56 8.97 10.28 2.42
C ARG A 56 7.95 9.45 3.19
N TYR A 57 8.38 8.72 4.22
CA TYR A 57 7.48 7.94 5.06
C TYR A 57 6.58 8.84 5.89
N ARG A 58 7.12 9.91 6.50
CA ARG A 58 6.35 10.94 7.22
C ARG A 58 5.26 11.55 6.32
N GLN A 59 5.64 11.98 5.13
CA GLN A 59 4.72 12.58 4.16
C GLN A 59 3.63 11.61 3.69
N ARG A 60 3.95 10.33 3.46
CA ARG A 60 2.99 9.34 2.96
C ARG A 60 2.08 8.78 4.04
N SER A 61 2.62 8.53 5.23
CA SER A 61 1.88 7.89 6.32
C SER A 61 1.16 8.87 7.23
N GLY A 62 1.53 10.15 7.23
CA GLY A 62 0.96 11.16 8.13
C GLY A 62 1.36 11.00 9.60
N GLN A 63 2.33 10.12 9.89
CA GLN A 63 2.99 10.02 11.20
C GLN A 63 3.91 11.21 11.49
#